data_AF-A0A8S3DRP5-F1
#
_entry.id   AF-A0A8S3DRP5-F1
#
_cell.length_a   1.000
_cell.length_b   1.000
_cell.length_c   1.000
_cell.angle_alpha   90.00
_cell.angle_beta   90.00
_cell.angle_gamma   90.00
#
_symmetry.space_group_name_H-M   'P 1'
#
loop_
_entity.id
_entity.type
_entity.pdbx_description
1 polymer ?
#
loop_
_entity_poly.entity_id
_entity_poly.type
_entity_poly.pdbx_seq_one_letter_code
_entity_poly.pdbx_strand_id
1 'polypeptide(L)'
;MLSEFRNWSDANYQGAAWKVFVAALRTSTNFAASSNGFPWAVGTCGTGMELTAAGTMCICTNGYILRPCDNYTSWGGIDGLTCAAPSQSITVSFE
;
A
#
# COMPACT_ATOMS: atom_id res chain seq x y z
N MET A 1 -9.85 -2.87 9.44
CA MET A 1 -9.63 -3.27 8.05
C MET A 1 -10.72 -2.90 7.05
N LEU A 2 -12.02 -3.19 7.25
CA LEU A 2 -13.09 -2.80 6.27
C LEU A 2 -13.35 -1.27 6.13
N SER A 3 -12.74 -0.44 6.97
CA SER A 3 -12.94 1.03 7.00
C SER A 3 -11.74 1.84 6.49
N GLU A 4 -10.62 1.21 6.19
CA GLU A 4 -9.35 1.92 5.96
C GLU A 4 -9.24 2.58 4.58
N PHE A 5 -10.10 2.20 3.62
CA PHE A 5 -10.23 2.89 2.33
C PHE A 5 -11.51 3.72 2.22
N ARG A 6 -12.46 3.59 3.16
CA ARG A 6 -13.71 4.36 3.14
C ARG A 6 -13.49 5.86 3.27
N ASN A 7 -12.50 6.31 4.02
CA ASN A 7 -12.32 7.76 4.28
C ASN A 7 -11.61 8.53 3.15
N TRP A 8 -11.34 7.91 2.00
CA TRP A 8 -11.02 8.66 0.79
C TRP A 8 -12.24 9.23 0.06
N SER A 9 -13.46 8.85 0.46
CA SER A 9 -14.65 9.61 0.07
C SER A 9 -14.72 10.96 0.78
N ASP A 10 -14.20 11.08 2.02
CA ASP A 10 -14.57 12.18 2.91
C ASP A 10 -13.50 13.29 3.01
N ALA A 11 -12.28 13.04 2.52
CA ALA A 11 -11.21 14.04 2.48
C ALA A 11 -11.16 14.77 1.12
N ASN A 12 -12.05 15.74 0.91
CA ASN A 12 -11.91 16.88 -0.02
C ASN A 12 -11.36 16.66 -1.46
N TYR A 13 -11.43 15.45 -2.03
CA TYR A 13 -11.01 15.14 -3.41
C TYR A 13 -11.99 14.15 -4.08
N GLN A 14 -13.29 14.43 -3.95
CA GLN A 14 -14.35 13.52 -4.41
C GLN A 14 -14.26 13.23 -5.91
N GLY A 15 -13.93 11.97 -6.25
CA GLY A 15 -14.15 11.35 -7.57
C GLY A 15 -12.93 10.76 -8.29
N ALA A 16 -11.69 11.14 -7.91
CA ALA A 16 -10.49 10.81 -8.69
C ALA A 16 -9.37 10.08 -7.93
N ALA A 17 -9.11 10.38 -6.66
CA ALA A 17 -7.93 9.88 -5.95
C ALA A 17 -7.88 8.34 -5.87
N TRP A 18 -9.00 7.69 -5.50
CA TRP A 18 -9.08 6.23 -5.45
C TRP A 18 -8.88 5.58 -6.83
N LYS A 19 -9.34 6.23 -7.90
CA LYS A 19 -9.11 5.76 -9.29
C LYS A 19 -7.64 5.84 -9.65
N VAL A 20 -6.95 6.91 -9.24
CA VAL A 20 -5.50 7.07 -9.47
C VAL A 20 -4.72 6.05 -8.65
N PHE A 21 -5.14 5.74 -7.43
CA PHE A 21 -4.53 4.68 -6.61
C PHE A 21 -4.74 3.29 -7.21
N VAL A 22 -5.96 2.96 -7.64
CA VAL A 22 -6.24 1.70 -8.34
C VAL A 22 -5.44 1.61 -9.63
N ALA A 23 -5.37 2.70 -10.40
CA ALA A 23 -4.55 2.76 -11.60
C ALA A 23 -3.07 2.51 -11.25
N ALA A 24 -2.55 3.17 -10.20
CA ALA A 24 -1.19 2.97 -9.72
C ALA A 24 -0.89 1.52 -9.33
N LEU A 25 -1.80 0.87 -8.59
CA LEU A 25 -1.72 -0.56 -8.27
C LEU A 25 -1.83 -1.47 -9.49
N ARG A 26 -2.47 -1.03 -10.57
CA ARG A 26 -2.60 -1.84 -11.79
C ARG A 26 -1.42 -1.66 -12.74
N THR A 27 -0.86 -0.46 -12.81
CA THR A 27 0.15 -0.07 -13.81
C THR A 27 1.55 0.13 -13.23
N SER A 28 1.73 -0.11 -11.92
CA SER A 28 3.00 0.10 -11.23
C SER A 28 3.49 1.55 -11.35
N THR A 29 2.58 2.53 -11.31
CA THR A 29 2.95 3.95 -11.36
C THR A 29 3.01 4.53 -9.96
N ASN A 30 3.84 5.58 -9.79
CA ASN A 30 3.98 6.22 -8.48
C ASN A 30 2.68 6.90 -8.05
N PHE A 31 2.33 6.72 -6.78
CA PHE A 31 1.21 7.35 -6.13
C PHE A 31 1.57 7.66 -4.67
N ALA A 32 1.10 8.78 -4.13
CA ALA A 32 1.17 9.06 -2.70
C ALA A 32 -0.04 9.89 -2.27
N ALA A 33 -0.70 9.49 -1.18
CA ALA A 33 -1.69 10.29 -0.49
C ALA A 33 -1.92 9.78 0.93
N SER A 34 -2.45 10.65 1.80
CA SER A 34 -2.80 10.25 3.16
C SER A 34 -4.26 9.81 3.23
N SER A 35 -4.54 8.75 4.00
CA SER A 35 -5.89 8.30 4.36
C SER A 35 -5.86 7.72 5.75
N ASN A 36 -6.86 7.99 6.58
CA ASN A 36 -7.00 7.33 7.88
C ASN A 36 -5.76 7.41 8.78
N GLY A 37 -5.03 8.53 8.71
CA GLY A 37 -3.79 8.72 9.48
C GLY A 37 -2.57 7.99 8.91
N PHE A 38 -2.71 7.29 7.79
CA PHE A 38 -1.63 6.57 7.12
C PHE A 38 -1.15 7.29 5.85
N PRO A 39 0.16 7.47 5.66
CA PRO A 39 0.75 7.93 4.41
C PRO A 39 0.85 6.77 3.40
N TRP A 40 -0.20 6.55 2.63
CA TRP A 40 -0.24 5.52 1.60
C TRP A 40 0.59 5.92 0.38
N ALA A 41 1.40 4.99 -0.12
CA ALA A 41 2.11 5.14 -1.37
C ALA A 41 2.12 3.84 -2.17
N VAL A 42 2.13 4.00 -3.50
CA VAL A 42 2.40 2.92 -4.46
C VAL A 42 3.63 3.31 -5.23
N GLY A 43 4.53 2.36 -5.46
CA GLY A 43 5.73 2.59 -6.25
C GLY A 43 6.44 1.28 -6.59
N THR A 44 7.68 1.41 -7.02
CA THR A 44 8.53 0.27 -7.36
C THR A 44 9.59 0.02 -6.29
N CYS A 45 9.87 -1.25 -6.04
CA CYS A 45 10.98 -1.72 -5.23
C CYS A 45 11.68 -2.86 -5.97
N GLY A 46 12.90 -2.60 -6.45
CA GLY A 46 13.56 -3.49 -7.41
C GLY A 46 12.74 -3.61 -8.70
N THR A 47 12.41 -4.84 -9.10
CA THR A 47 11.55 -5.14 -10.27
C THR A 47 10.08 -5.28 -9.90
N GLY A 48 9.74 -5.18 -8.61
CA GLY A 48 8.40 -5.40 -8.09
C GLY A 48 7.67 -4.12 -7.73
N MET A 49 6.36 -4.24 -7.52
CA MET A 49 5.51 -3.19 -6.96
C MET A 49 5.51 -3.26 -5.44
N GLU A 50 5.42 -2.09 -4.80
CA GLU A 50 5.17 -1.96 -3.38
C GLU A 50 3.96 -1.05 -3.12
N LEU A 51 3.09 -1.49 -2.22
CA LEU A 51 2.08 -0.68 -1.55
C LEU A 51 2.51 -0.54 -0.09
N THR A 52 2.61 0.69 0.41
CA THR A 52 3.11 0.97 1.77
C THR A 52 2.22 2.00 2.44
N ALA A 53 1.92 1.80 3.73
CA ALA A 53 1.28 2.77 4.61
C ALA A 53 2.28 3.41 5.59
N ALA A 54 3.58 3.13 5.43
CA ALA A 54 4.63 3.57 6.35
C ALA A 54 5.33 4.87 5.91
N GLY A 55 4.96 5.41 4.73
CA GLY A 55 5.60 6.60 4.17
C GLY A 55 7.04 6.38 3.66
N THR A 56 7.50 5.13 3.68
CA THR A 56 8.80 4.70 3.17
C THR A 56 8.62 3.70 2.04
N MET A 57 9.39 3.84 0.97
CA MET A 57 9.40 2.94 -0.19
C MET A 57 10.65 2.07 -0.19
N CYS A 58 10.52 0.78 -0.48
CA CYS A 58 11.63 -0.16 -0.63
C CYS A 58 12.54 -0.28 0.60
N ILE A 59 11.92 -0.10 1.78
CA ILE A 59 12.57 -0.20 3.09
C ILE A 59 11.76 -1.19 3.94
N CYS A 60 12.45 -1.97 4.76
CA CYS A 60 11.81 -2.75 5.80
C CYS A 60 11.67 -1.93 7.09
N THR A 61 10.47 -1.88 7.63
CA THR A 61 10.13 -1.14 8.85
C THR A 61 8.96 -1.85 9.54
N ASN A 62 8.41 -1.25 10.59
CA ASN A 62 7.12 -1.67 11.11
C ASN A 62 6.00 -0.94 10.36
N GLY A 63 5.00 -1.68 9.87
CA GLY A 63 3.84 -1.08 9.23
C GLY A 63 3.05 -2.03 8.34
N TYR A 64 2.31 -1.45 7.39
CA TYR A 64 1.51 -2.17 6.41
C TYR A 64 2.20 -2.04 5.05
N ILE A 65 2.90 -3.08 4.62
CA ILE A 65 3.63 -3.09 3.35
C ILE A 65 3.33 -4.38 2.59
N LEU A 66 2.84 -4.25 1.36
CA LEU A 66 2.53 -5.35 0.45
C LEU A 66 3.45 -5.28 -0.77
N ARG A 67 4.11 -6.41 -1.07
CA ARG A 67 5.04 -6.57 -2.21
C ARG A 67 4.70 -7.85 -3.00
N PRO A 68 3.60 -7.85 -3.78
CA PRO A 68 3.08 -9.08 -4.38
C PRO A 68 3.99 -9.67 -5.47
N CYS A 69 5.01 -8.95 -5.94
CA CYS A 69 5.89 -9.36 -7.04
C CYS A 69 7.36 -8.91 -6.85
N ASP A 70 7.90 -8.87 -5.63
CA ASP A 70 9.33 -8.59 -5.45
C ASP A 70 10.19 -9.89 -5.46
N ASN A 71 11.51 -9.74 -5.63
CA ASN A 71 12.44 -10.87 -5.58
C ASN A 71 12.83 -11.27 -4.15
N TYR A 72 12.37 -10.52 -3.15
CA TYR A 72 12.63 -10.69 -1.73
C TYR A 72 11.39 -11.30 -1.06
N THR A 73 11.17 -12.59 -1.27
CA THR A 73 10.01 -13.35 -0.75
C THR A 73 9.71 -13.21 0.75
N SER A 74 10.65 -12.69 1.55
CA SER A 74 10.50 -12.41 2.97
C SER A 74 10.10 -10.96 3.29
N TRP A 75 9.83 -10.12 2.30
CA TRP A 75 9.61 -8.69 2.44
C TRP A 75 8.13 -8.33 2.24
N GLY A 76 7.58 -7.60 3.21
CA GLY A 76 6.15 -7.31 3.32
C GLY A 76 5.59 -7.83 4.64
N GLY A 77 4.49 -7.24 5.10
CA GLY A 77 3.88 -7.56 6.38
C GLY A 77 2.73 -6.61 6.73
N ILE A 78 1.87 -7.05 7.63
CA ILE A 78 0.73 -6.30 8.14
C ILE A 78 0.99 -5.97 9.61
N ASP A 79 0.85 -4.69 9.97
CA ASP A 79 0.83 -4.21 11.35
C ASP A 79 2.03 -4.68 12.20
N GLY A 80 3.23 -4.64 11.62
CA GLY A 80 4.41 -5.15 12.30
C GLY A 80 5.64 -5.17 11.42
N LEU A 81 6.63 -5.97 11.83
CA LEU A 81 7.89 -6.13 11.13
C LEU A 81 7.65 -6.62 9.70
N THR A 82 8.14 -5.87 8.71
CA THR A 82 7.96 -6.21 7.28
C THR A 82 9.16 -6.94 6.68
N CYS A 83 10.17 -7.32 7.47
CA CYS A 83 11.24 -8.21 7.05
C CYS A 83 11.11 -9.56 7.76
N ALA A 84 11.14 -10.64 6.99
CA ALA A 84 10.88 -11.99 7.46
C ALA A 84 9.55 -12.12 8.23
N ALA A 85 8.54 -11.37 7.82
CA ALA A 85 7.21 -11.48 8.41
C ALA A 85 6.65 -12.90 8.18
N PRO A 86 5.86 -13.43 9.12
CA PRO A 86 5.08 -14.65 8.88
C PRO A 86 4.19 -14.51 7.64
N SER A 87 3.82 -15.63 7.02
CA SER A 87 2.87 -15.64 5.91
C SER A 87 1.51 -15.07 6.36
N GLN A 88 1.02 -14.09 5.62
CA GLN A 88 -0.21 -13.36 5.90
C GLN A 88 -0.99 -13.11 4.60
N SER A 89 -2.27 -12.79 4.69
CA SER A 89 -3.12 -12.46 3.54
C SER A 89 -3.76 -11.08 3.73
N ILE A 90 -3.67 -10.24 2.70
CA ILE A 90 -4.34 -8.94 2.62
C ILE A 90 -5.39 -9.00 1.51
N THR A 91 -6.59 -8.51 1.80
CA THR A 91 -7.62 -8.29 0.79
C THR A 91 -7.82 -6.78 0.63
N VAL A 92 -7.69 -6.30 -0.61
CA VAL A 92 -8.01 -4.93 -1.00
C VAL A 92 -9.33 -4.97 -1.76
N SER A 93 -10.32 -4.22 -1.28
CA SER A 93 -11.64 -4.09 -1.92
C SER A 93 -11.87 -2.64 -2.30
N PHE A 94 -12.43 -2.44 -3.49
CA PHE A 94 -12.88 -1.15 -3.99
C PHE A 94 -14.41 -1.16 -4.02
N GLU A 95 -15.04 -0.10 -3.52
CA GLU A 95 -16.49 0.13 -3.57
C GLU A 95 -16.80 1.32 -4.48
#